data_AF-A0A4P9Y172-F1
#
_entry.id   AF-A0A4P9Y172-F1
#
_cell.length_a   1.000
_cell.length_b   1.000
_cell.length_c   1.000
_cell.angle_alpha   90.00
_cell.angle_beta   90.00
_cell.angle_gamma   90.00
#
_symmetry.space_group_name_H-M   'P 1'
#
loop_
_entity.id
_entity.type
_entity.pdbx_description
1 polymer ?
#
loop_
_entity_poly.entity_id
_entity_poly.type
_entity_poly.pdbx_seq_one_letter_code
_entity_poly.pdbx_strand_id
1 'polypeptide(L)'
;CRDLWYGRLKGVCQHQGFKPTFSTSDAQHLILGIYDQGCDLEKDIRWSEVMPKTATQWGYTQLIQHWYRLRNSVPDWRAKSLDEILESLIKEYEEKTNEEGEEGESPAFEAAVMASL
;
A
#
# COMPACT_ATOMS: atom_id res chain seq x y z
N CYS A 1 -24.17 -27.44 -12.05
CA CYS A 1 -22.85 -26.87 -12.45
C CYS A 1 -22.56 -25.56 -11.74
N ARG A 2 -22.44 -25.58 -10.42
CA ARG A 2 -22.07 -24.46 -9.56
C ARG A 2 -21.47 -25.16 -8.35
N ASP A 3 -20.13 -25.19 -8.22
CA ASP A 3 -19.34 -25.63 -7.04
C ASP A 3 -17.94 -26.16 -7.43
N LEU A 4 -17.12 -25.38 -8.14
CA LEU A 4 -15.74 -25.80 -8.50
C LEU A 4 -14.63 -24.76 -8.26
N TRP A 5 -14.86 -23.69 -7.49
CA TRP A 5 -13.82 -22.66 -7.27
C TRP A 5 -13.30 -22.47 -5.83
N TYR A 6 -13.71 -23.31 -4.87
CA TYR A 6 -13.24 -23.21 -3.47
C TYR A 6 -12.30 -24.35 -3.02
N GLY A 7 -11.91 -25.25 -3.92
CA GLY A 7 -11.24 -26.50 -3.55
C GLY A 7 -9.72 -26.57 -3.69
N ARG A 8 -9.01 -25.52 -4.14
CA ARG A 8 -7.59 -25.66 -4.54
C ARG A 8 -6.63 -24.57 -4.03
N LEU A 9 -6.78 -24.16 -2.77
CA LEU A 9 -5.73 -23.41 -2.05
C LEU A 9 -5.62 -23.86 -0.58
N LYS A 10 -5.92 -25.14 -0.29
CA LYS A 10 -5.52 -25.76 0.97
C LYS A 10 -4.18 -26.43 0.78
N GLY A 11 -3.11 -25.73 1.15
CA GLY A 11 -1.82 -26.36 1.36
C GLY A 11 -0.60 -25.58 0.90
N VAL A 12 -0.44 -24.31 1.29
CA VAL A 12 0.89 -23.70 1.43
C VAL A 12 0.87 -22.72 2.61
N CYS A 13 1.69 -23.03 3.62
CA CYS A 13 2.10 -22.19 4.76
C CYS A 13 1.04 -21.76 5.79
N GLN A 14 0.67 -22.71 6.66
CA GLN A 14 0.51 -22.41 8.09
C GLN A 14 1.91 -22.18 8.68
N HIS A 15 2.42 -20.96 8.60
CA HIS A 15 3.48 -20.49 9.50
C HIS A 15 2.90 -19.36 10.34
N GLN A 16 2.96 -19.54 11.66
CA GLN A 16 2.75 -18.57 12.73
C GLN A 16 2.43 -17.13 12.32
N GLY A 17 1.19 -16.70 12.58
CA GLY A 17 0.88 -15.42 13.23
C GLY A 17 1.18 -14.09 12.54
N PHE A 18 1.90 -14.04 11.42
CA PHE A 18 2.23 -12.78 10.75
C PHE A 18 1.17 -12.48 9.69
N LYS A 19 0.14 -11.70 10.07
CA LYS A 19 -0.66 -11.01 9.06
C LYS A 19 0.18 -9.83 8.61
N PRO A 20 0.66 -9.77 7.35
CA PRO A 20 1.36 -8.58 6.89
C PRO A 20 0.46 -7.38 7.15
N THR A 21 1.00 -6.38 7.84
CA THR A 21 0.34 -5.09 8.03
C THR A 21 0.58 -4.27 6.78
N PHE A 22 -0.49 -3.68 6.25
CA PHE A 22 -0.41 -2.85 5.07
C PHE A 22 0.40 -1.60 5.41
N SER A 23 1.62 -1.52 4.88
CA SER A 23 2.59 -0.48 5.23
C SER A 23 2.31 0.84 4.51
N THR A 24 2.96 1.91 4.95
CA THR A 24 2.96 3.23 4.29
C THR A 24 3.43 3.10 2.83
N SER A 25 4.48 2.30 2.59
CA SER A 25 4.98 2.01 1.24
C SER A 25 3.98 1.20 0.39
N ASP A 26 3.27 0.21 0.96
CA ASP A 26 2.23 -0.52 0.22
C ASP A 26 1.08 0.39 -0.22
N ALA A 27 0.72 1.35 0.64
CA ALA A 27 -0.30 2.35 0.32
C ALA A 27 0.16 3.30 -0.78
N GLN A 28 1.41 3.75 -0.74
CA GLN A 28 1.99 4.58 -1.80
C GLN A 28 1.98 3.87 -3.15
N HIS A 29 2.40 2.60 -3.21
CA HIS A 29 2.35 1.80 -4.44
C HIS A 29 0.92 1.60 -4.95
N LEU A 30 -0.05 1.43 -4.04
CA LEU A 30 -1.48 1.34 -4.40
C LEU A 30 -1.97 2.64 -5.04
N ILE A 31 -1.65 3.79 -4.45
CA ILE A 31 -2.06 5.12 -4.94
C ILE A 31 -1.41 5.39 -6.30
N LEU A 32 -0.09 5.20 -6.43
CA LEU A 32 0.64 5.36 -7.69
C LEU A 32 0.12 4.42 -8.79
N GLY A 33 -0.20 3.17 -8.43
CA GLY A 33 -0.76 2.20 -9.37
C GLY A 33 -2.15 2.57 -9.89
N ILE A 34 -2.93 3.35 -9.13
CA ILE A 34 -4.21 3.91 -9.57
C ILE A 34 -3.97 5.17 -10.41
N TYR A 35 -3.09 6.07 -9.95
CA TYR A 35 -2.74 7.32 -10.65
C TYR A 35 -2.19 7.07 -12.06
N ASP A 36 -1.29 6.08 -12.22
CA ASP A 36 -0.71 5.72 -13.51
C ASP A 36 -1.74 5.24 -14.55
N GLN A 37 -2.96 4.89 -14.15
CA GLN A 37 -4.02 4.53 -15.09
C GLN A 37 -4.71 5.75 -15.71
N GLY A 38 -4.57 6.93 -15.11
CA GLY A 38 -5.21 8.16 -15.57
C GLY A 38 -6.74 8.04 -15.63
N CYS A 39 -7.34 7.39 -14.63
CA CYS A 39 -8.79 7.24 -14.56
C CYS A 39 -9.44 8.50 -13.98
N ASP A 40 -10.40 9.09 -14.70
CA ASP A 40 -11.16 10.26 -14.20
C ASP A 40 -12.11 9.90 -13.04
N LEU A 41 -12.58 8.65 -12.99
CA LEU A 41 -13.58 8.18 -12.03
C LEU A 41 -13.15 6.89 -11.33
N GLU A 42 -13.52 6.77 -10.06
CA GLU A 42 -13.17 5.61 -9.22
C GLU A 42 -13.71 4.28 -9.78
N LYS A 43 -14.86 4.33 -10.45
CA LYS A 43 -15.49 3.14 -11.06
C LYS A 43 -14.70 2.58 -12.24
N ASP A 44 -13.83 3.38 -12.85
CA ASP A 44 -13.09 3.03 -14.05
C ASP A 44 -11.71 2.44 -13.71
N ILE A 45 -11.35 2.37 -12.43
CA ILE A 45 -10.09 1.78 -11.94
C ILE A 45 -10.03 0.29 -12.32
N ARG A 46 -9.05 -0.05 -13.15
CA ARG A 46 -8.76 -1.43 -13.54
C ARG A 46 -7.81 -2.04 -12.53
N TRP A 47 -8.39 -2.60 -11.47
CA TRP A 47 -7.67 -3.27 -10.38
C TRP A 47 -6.68 -4.35 -10.84
N SER A 48 -6.92 -5.01 -11.97
CA SER A 48 -6.00 -5.97 -12.58
C SER A 48 -4.65 -5.36 -12.99
N GLU A 49 -4.62 -4.07 -13.32
CA GLU A 49 -3.41 -3.32 -13.71
C GLU A 49 -2.70 -2.69 -12.51
N VAL A 50 -3.42 -2.49 -11.39
CA VAL A 50 -2.84 -2.05 -10.10
C VAL A 50 -2.03 -3.17 -9.45
N MET A 51 -2.55 -4.40 -9.46
CA MET A 51 -1.96 -5.55 -8.76
C MET A 51 -0.48 -5.84 -9.07
N PRO A 52 0.02 -5.78 -10.31
CA PRO A 52 1.43 -6.06 -10.58
C PRO A 52 2.39 -4.97 -10.05
N LYS A 53 1.88 -3.77 -9.73
CA LYS A 53 2.68 -2.65 -9.21
C LYS A 53 2.70 -2.60 -7.68
N THR A 54 1.66 -3.12 -7.03
CA THR A 54 1.68 -3.42 -5.59
C THR A 54 2.42 -4.72 -5.36
N ALA A 55 3.34 -4.78 -4.39
CA ALA A 55 4.06 -6.01 -4.08
C ALA A 55 3.09 -7.20 -4.03
N THR A 56 3.42 -8.27 -4.77
CA THR A 56 2.61 -9.50 -5.05
C THR A 56 2.03 -10.22 -3.82
N GLN A 57 2.27 -9.70 -2.61
CA GLN A 57 1.80 -10.20 -1.33
C GLN A 57 0.31 -9.91 -1.05
N TRP A 58 -0.31 -8.92 -1.70
CA TRP A 58 -1.70 -8.54 -1.43
C TRP A 58 -2.69 -9.13 -2.44
N GLY A 59 -3.75 -9.75 -1.91
CA GLY A 59 -4.85 -10.23 -2.75
C GLY A 59 -5.74 -9.08 -3.23
N TYR A 60 -6.40 -9.28 -4.38
CA TYR A 60 -7.36 -8.34 -4.98
C TYR A 60 -8.34 -7.71 -3.98
N THR A 61 -9.01 -8.55 -3.17
CA THR A 61 -9.98 -8.08 -2.17
C THR A 61 -9.34 -7.22 -1.09
N GLN A 62 -8.10 -7.50 -0.70
CA GLN A 62 -7.39 -6.72 0.31
C GLN A 62 -7.03 -5.33 -0.23
N LEU A 63 -6.52 -5.24 -1.46
CA LEU A 63 -6.20 -3.98 -2.11
C LEU A 63 -7.42 -3.06 -2.19
N ILE A 64 -8.57 -3.62 -2.60
CA ILE A 64 -9.83 -2.87 -2.65
C ILE A 64 -10.27 -2.40 -1.25
N GLN A 65 -10.18 -3.25 -0.24
CA GLN A 65 -10.50 -2.87 1.13
C GLN A 65 -9.59 -1.74 1.64
N HIS A 66 -8.31 -1.80 1.33
CA HIS A 66 -7.34 -0.77 1.70
C HIS A 66 -7.62 0.55 0.98
N TRP A 67 -7.93 0.50 -0.32
CA TRP A 67 -8.39 1.66 -1.06
C TRP A 67 -9.62 2.31 -0.45
N TYR A 68 -10.67 1.54 -0.11
CA TYR A 68 -11.87 2.11 0.49
C TYR A 68 -11.63 2.71 1.88
N ARG A 69 -10.67 2.17 2.65
CA ARG A 69 -10.26 2.77 3.93
C ARG A 69 -9.55 4.11 3.69
N LEU A 70 -8.64 4.17 2.73
CA LEU A 70 -7.91 5.37 2.33
C LEU A 70 -8.87 6.46 1.81
N ARG A 71 -9.81 6.06 0.95
CA ARG A 71 -10.88 6.92 0.46
C ARG A 71 -11.70 7.54 1.60
N ASN A 72 -12.03 6.74 2.61
CA ASN A 72 -12.82 7.22 3.75
C ASN A 72 -12.01 8.09 4.72
N SER A 73 -10.67 8.11 4.64
CA SER A 73 -9.84 9.02 5.43
C SER A 73 -9.66 10.39 4.78
N VAL A 74 -9.96 10.53 3.48
CA VAL A 74 -9.87 11.81 2.78
C VAL A 74 -11.10 12.68 3.10
N PRO A 75 -10.93 13.84 3.75
CA PRO A 75 -12.03 14.79 3.94
C PRO A 75 -12.46 15.35 2.58
N ASP A 76 -13.76 15.58 2.43
CA ASP A 76 -14.33 16.19 1.22
C ASP A 76 -14.08 15.40 -0.08
N TRP A 77 -13.95 14.07 0.00
CA TRP A 77 -13.78 13.18 -1.17
C TRP A 77 -14.75 13.48 -2.33
N ARG A 78 -15.99 13.87 -2.03
CA ARG A 78 -17.01 14.17 -3.06
C ARG A 78 -16.86 15.55 -3.70
N ALA A 79 -16.06 16.44 -3.11
CA ALA A 79 -15.88 17.80 -3.57
C ALA A 79 -14.68 17.98 -4.50
N LYS A 80 -13.77 16.99 -4.55
CA LYS A 80 -12.55 16.99 -5.36
C LYS A 80 -12.62 15.95 -6.47
N SER A 81 -11.85 16.17 -7.54
CA SER A 81 -11.64 15.18 -8.59
C SER A 81 -10.75 14.03 -8.09
N LEU A 82 -10.83 12.86 -8.73
CA LEU A 82 -10.01 11.72 -8.37
C LEU A 82 -8.52 12.03 -8.50
N ASP A 83 -8.12 12.74 -9.56
CA ASP A 83 -6.73 13.19 -9.77
C ASP A 83 -6.24 14.08 -8.63
N GLU A 84 -6.99 15.13 -8.24
CA GLU A 84 -6.60 16.01 -7.13
C GLU A 84 -6.44 15.25 -5.81
N ILE A 85 -7.28 14.24 -5.59
CA ILE A 85 -7.21 13.39 -4.40
C ILE A 85 -5.97 12.50 -4.46
N LEU A 86 -5.72 11.84 -5.59
CA LEU A 86 -4.54 10.99 -5.77
C LEU A 86 -3.25 11.80 -5.63
N GLU A 87 -3.15 13.01 -6.22
CA GLU A 87 -1.99 13.89 -6.08
C GLU A 87 -1.77 14.32 -4.62
N SER A 88 -2.85 14.68 -3.91
CA SER A 88 -2.78 15.02 -2.48
C SER A 88 -2.27 13.83 -1.65
N LEU A 89 -2.76 12.62 -1.95
CA LEU A 89 -2.37 11.39 -1.26
C LEU A 89 -0.92 10.98 -1.59
N ILE A 90 -0.47 11.13 -2.84
CA ILE A 90 0.94 10.87 -3.21
C ILE A 90 1.85 11.75 -2.38
N LYS A 91 1.58 13.05 -2.33
CA LYS A 91 2.38 14.00 -1.56
C LYS A 91 2.38 13.68 -0.06
N GLU A 92 1.22 13.39 0.52
CA GLU A 92 1.11 13.02 1.94
C GLU A 92 1.91 11.75 2.28
N TYR A 93 1.90 10.76 1.41
CA TYR A 93 2.61 9.50 1.63
C TYR A 93 4.10 9.60 1.31
N GLU A 94 4.52 10.47 0.39
CA GLU A 94 5.93 10.81 0.19
C GLU A 94 6.53 11.48 1.44
N GLU A 95 5.82 12.43 2.04
CA GLU A 95 6.24 13.09 3.28
C GLU A 95 6.38 12.07 4.43
N LYS A 96 5.40 11.18 4.63
CA LYS A 96 5.48 10.11 5.66
C LYS A 96 6.61 9.12 5.42
N THR A 97 6.88 8.78 4.16
CA THR A 97 7.97 7.85 3.83
C THR A 97 9.34 8.47 4.09
N ASN A 98 9.47 9.80 3.93
CA ASN A 98 10.69 10.53 4.27
C ASN A 98 10.88 10.66 5.80
N GLU A 99 9.81 10.87 6.57
CA GLU A 99 9.85 10.92 8.04
C GLU A 99 10.26 9.56 8.66
N GLU A 100 9.77 8.44 8.11
CA GLU A 100 10.19 7.09 8.52
C GLU A 100 11.67 6.79 8.18
N GLY A 101 12.30 7.59 7.31
CA GLY A 101 13.70 7.47 6.92
C GLY A 101 14.71 8.26 7.78
N GLU A 102 14.25 9.24 8.57
CA GLU A 102 15.13 10.08 9.41
C GLU A 102 15.25 9.61 10.87
N GLU A 103 14.44 8.66 11.34
CA GLU A 103 14.60 8.03 12.66
C GLU A 103 15.43 6.73 12.57
N GLY A 104 16.71 6.86 12.22
CA GLY A 104 17.57 5.69 12.00
C GLY A 104 19.07 5.84 12.22
N GLU A 105 19.60 7.02 12.56
CA GLU A 105 20.98 7.11 13.04
C GLU A 105 21.01 6.90 14.56
N SER A 106 20.94 5.64 14.95
CA SER A 106 21.17 5.23 16.34
C SER A 106 22.62 5.57 16.73
N PRO A 107 22.88 6.42 17.75
CA PRO A 107 24.22 6.79 18.21
C PRO A 107 25.04 5.59 18.75
N ALA A 108 24.44 4.41 18.81
CA ALA A 108 25.11 3.16 19.17
C ALA A 108 26.13 2.68 18.12
N PHE A 109 25.98 3.07 16.85
CA PHE A 109 26.94 2.67 15.81
C PHE A 109 28.27 3.44 15.94
N GLU A 110 28.25 4.73 16.25
CA GLU A 110 29.48 5.52 16.45
C GLU A 110 30.29 5.07 17.68
N ALA A 111 29.61 4.67 18.75
CA ALA A 111 30.29 4.14 19.95
C ALA A 111 31.04 2.83 19.68
N ALA A 112 30.54 1.98 18.77
CA ALA A 112 31.18 0.73 18.40
C ALA A 112 32.41 0.92 17.49
N VAL A 113 32.40 1.96 16.65
CA VAL A 113 33.52 2.29 15.76
C VAL A 113 34.66 2.98 16.53
N MET A 114 34.35 3.85 17.49
CA MET A 114 35.35 4.49 18.35
C MET A 114 36.02 3.55 19.35
N ALA A 115 35.40 2.42 19.69
CA ALA A 115 35.97 1.41 20.58
C ALA A 115 36.94 0.42 19.87
N SER A 116 37.12 0.55 18.55
CA SER A 116 38.01 -0.32 17.75
C SER A 116 39.27 0.40 17.23
N LEU A 117 39.59 1.59 17.76
CA LEU A 117 40.84 2.31 17.51
C LEU A 117 41.77 2.26 18.72
#